data_AF-A0A2V8PHS2-F1
#
_entry.id   AF-A0A2V8PHS2-F1
#
_cell.length_a   1.000
_cell.length_b   1.000
_cell.length_c   1.000
_cell.angle_alpha   90.00
_cell.angle_beta   90.00
_cell.angle_gamma   90.00
#
_symmetry.space_group_name_H-M   'P 1'
#
loop_
_entity.id
_entity.type
_entity.pdbx_description
1 polymer ?
#
loop_
_entity_poly.entity_id
_entity_poly.type
_entity_poly.pdbx_seq_one_letter_code
_entity_poly.pdbx_strand_id
1 'polypeptide(L)'
;MTLGSLSLTERQAPKNYQQPSLVNNFYLLFCSFSSGQDMNLTGKWKKISKGECDKHYPDEIEFHEHPRFLGKKGPGQNFILWDAGGYAVIDSDRVQIQIATDEQVPYEFSLSGDVLTFTDRDGCEFKYQRIE
;
A
#
# COMPACT_ATOMS: atom_id res chain seq x y z
N MET A 1 -42.98 46.42 -13.93
CA MET A 1 -42.16 45.20 -13.78
C MET A 1 -40.78 45.55 -14.30
N THR A 2 -39.79 45.36 -13.44
CA THR A 2 -38.46 45.98 -13.48
C THR A 2 -37.52 45.24 -14.43
N LEU A 3 -36.87 45.97 -15.35
CA LEU A 3 -35.75 45.47 -16.15
C LEU A 3 -34.46 45.63 -15.33
N GLY A 4 -33.80 44.50 -15.00
CA GLY A 4 -32.51 44.45 -14.34
C GLY A 4 -31.38 44.18 -15.33
N SER A 5 -30.40 45.07 -15.32
CA SER A 5 -29.22 45.16 -16.20
C SER A 5 -27.99 44.42 -15.65
N LEU A 6 -27.14 43.92 -16.58
CA LEU A 6 -25.64 43.93 -16.60
C LEU A 6 -24.87 43.29 -15.40
N SER A 7 -23.67 42.74 -15.46
CA SER A 7 -22.59 42.55 -16.45
C SER A 7 -21.58 41.56 -15.82
N LEU A 8 -20.87 40.77 -16.64
CA LEU A 8 -19.67 40.00 -16.26
C LEU A 8 -18.50 40.95 -16.03
N THR A 9 -17.75 40.79 -14.93
CA THR A 9 -16.45 41.45 -14.75
C THR A 9 -15.49 40.54 -13.99
N GLU A 10 -14.40 40.19 -14.67
CA GLU A 10 -13.18 39.58 -14.14
C GLU A 10 -12.66 40.35 -12.91
N ARG A 11 -12.25 39.64 -11.86
CA ARG A 11 -11.55 40.26 -10.72
C ARG A 11 -10.12 39.75 -10.66
N GLN A 12 -9.22 40.69 -10.86
CA GLN A 12 -7.77 40.61 -10.77
C GLN A 12 -7.32 40.52 -9.29
N ALA A 13 -6.28 39.73 -9.01
CA ALA A 13 -5.72 39.56 -7.67
C ALA A 13 -4.85 40.75 -7.24
N PRO A 14 -4.94 41.23 -5.97
CA PRO A 14 -4.10 42.32 -5.49
C PRO A 14 -2.69 41.85 -5.08
N LYS A 15 -1.69 42.60 -5.54
CA LYS A 15 -0.27 42.54 -5.12
C LYS A 15 -0.09 43.32 -3.81
N ASN A 16 -0.11 42.62 -2.68
CA ASN A 16 0.63 42.96 -1.45
C ASN A 16 0.11 42.09 -0.29
N TYR A 17 0.92 41.15 0.19
CA TYR A 17 0.76 40.70 1.55
C TYR A 17 2.15 40.63 2.20
N GLN A 18 2.39 41.60 3.07
CA GLN A 18 3.58 41.75 3.90
C GLN A 18 3.54 40.65 4.99
N GLN A 19 4.64 39.91 5.13
CA GLN A 19 4.79 38.85 6.11
C GLN A 19 5.10 39.45 7.50
N PRO A 20 4.31 39.20 8.56
CA PRO A 20 4.72 39.57 9.92
C PRO A 20 5.52 38.43 10.56
N SER A 21 6.71 38.78 11.04
CA SER A 21 7.60 37.93 11.82
C SER A 21 7.30 37.98 13.32
N LEU A 22 7.66 36.88 13.99
CA LEU A 22 8.03 36.70 15.40
C LEU A 22 6.99 36.09 16.36
N VAL A 23 7.20 34.79 16.58
CA VAL A 23 7.25 34.03 17.85
C VAL A 23 6.35 34.48 19.01
N ASN A 24 5.48 33.57 19.46
CA ASN A 24 5.44 33.21 20.87
C ASN A 24 4.89 31.79 21.12
N ASN A 25 5.46 31.21 22.17
CA ASN A 25 5.53 29.82 22.57
C ASN A 25 4.30 29.41 23.41
N PHE A 26 3.52 28.40 23.01
CA PHE A 26 2.94 27.36 23.90
C PHE A 26 1.98 26.43 23.13
N TYR A 27 2.02 25.14 23.49
CA TYR A 27 1.29 23.98 22.95
C TYR A 27 1.91 23.28 21.75
N LEU A 28 2.86 22.40 22.12
CA LEU A 28 3.14 21.13 21.47
C LEU A 28 1.84 20.43 21.07
N LEU A 29 1.56 20.36 19.77
CA LEU A 29 1.07 19.13 19.18
C LEU A 29 2.11 18.74 18.14
N PHE A 30 3.05 17.90 18.57
CA PHE A 30 3.81 17.11 17.63
C PHE A 30 2.77 16.32 16.84
N CYS A 31 2.50 16.69 15.58
CA CYS A 31 2.32 15.65 14.60
C CYS A 31 3.68 14.97 14.49
N SER A 32 3.95 14.07 15.44
CA SER A 32 4.76 12.91 15.15
C SER A 32 4.02 12.25 14.01
N PHE A 33 4.36 12.63 12.78
CA PHE A 33 4.40 11.65 11.72
C PHE A 33 5.36 10.61 12.29
N SER A 34 4.79 9.62 12.99
CA SER A 34 5.47 8.35 13.15
C SER A 34 5.92 8.08 11.73
N SER A 35 7.24 8.08 11.51
CA SER A 35 7.78 7.56 10.27
C SER A 35 7.15 6.19 10.18
N GLY A 36 6.07 6.06 9.40
CA GLY A 36 5.56 4.77 9.01
C GLY A 36 6.82 4.08 8.55
N GLN A 37 7.17 2.98 9.20
CA GLN A 37 8.16 2.09 8.62
C GLN A 37 7.74 2.02 7.15
N ASP A 38 8.57 2.52 6.23
CA ASP A 38 8.27 2.39 4.82
C ASP A 38 8.09 0.89 4.64
N MET A 39 6.83 0.43 4.54
CA MET A 39 6.45 -0.98 4.56
C MET A 39 6.87 -1.52 3.20
N ASN A 40 8.18 -1.72 3.08
CA ASN A 40 8.83 -1.98 1.83
C ASN A 40 8.77 -3.49 1.58
N LEU A 41 7.76 -3.87 0.82
CA LEU A 41 7.58 -5.25 0.36
C LEU A 41 8.62 -5.64 -0.69
N THR A 42 9.29 -4.67 -1.33
CA THR A 42 10.30 -4.91 -2.36
C THR A 42 11.36 -5.90 -1.89
N GLY A 43 11.71 -6.83 -2.77
CA GLY A 43 12.67 -7.90 -2.52
C GLY A 43 12.11 -9.28 -2.82
N LYS A 44 12.94 -10.29 -2.55
CA LYS A 44 12.59 -11.69 -2.76
C LYS A 44 12.26 -12.38 -1.45
N TRP A 45 11.22 -13.19 -1.52
CA TRP A 45 10.63 -13.83 -0.37
C TRP A 45 10.33 -15.30 -0.67
N LYS A 46 10.55 -16.16 0.32
CA LYS A 46 10.28 -17.60 0.24
C LYS A 46 9.25 -18.00 1.28
N LYS A 47 8.22 -18.75 0.88
CA LYS A 47 7.18 -19.21 1.78
C LYS A 47 7.78 -20.17 2.82
N ILE A 48 7.46 -19.92 4.08
CA ILE A 48 7.90 -20.74 5.22
C ILE A 48 6.71 -21.43 5.93
N SER A 49 5.48 -20.95 5.70
CA SER A 49 4.27 -21.65 6.12
C SER A 49 4.00 -22.87 5.24
N LYS A 50 3.27 -23.85 5.81
CA LYS A 50 2.94 -25.12 5.15
C LYS A 50 1.49 -25.54 5.45
N GLY A 51 0.59 -24.57 5.57
CA GLY A 51 -0.82 -24.82 5.87
C GLY A 51 -1.58 -25.36 4.66
N GLU A 52 -2.60 -26.19 4.89
CA GLU A 52 -3.48 -26.65 3.81
C GLU A 52 -4.15 -25.48 3.06
N CYS A 53 -4.52 -24.43 3.81
CA CYS A 53 -5.15 -23.24 3.24
C CYS A 53 -4.17 -22.38 2.40
N ASP A 54 -2.85 -22.54 2.55
CA ASP A 54 -1.87 -21.67 1.88
C ASP A 54 -1.32 -22.26 0.57
N LYS A 55 -1.81 -23.44 0.16
CA LYS A 55 -1.28 -24.21 -0.98
C LYS A 55 -1.39 -23.48 -2.32
N HIS A 56 -2.35 -22.58 -2.45
CA HIS A 56 -2.55 -21.78 -3.66
C HIS A 56 -1.77 -20.47 -3.65
N TYR A 57 -1.00 -20.16 -2.62
CA TYR A 57 -0.04 -19.05 -2.62
C TYR A 57 1.35 -19.56 -3.03
N PRO A 58 2.12 -18.77 -3.82
CA PRO A 58 3.39 -19.21 -4.39
C PRO A 58 4.42 -19.60 -3.31
N ASP A 59 5.37 -20.45 -3.68
CA ASP A 59 6.49 -20.80 -2.80
C ASP A 59 7.58 -19.73 -2.78
N GLU A 60 7.72 -18.95 -3.85
CA GLU A 60 8.61 -17.79 -3.94
C GLU A 60 7.84 -16.60 -4.53
N ILE A 61 8.06 -15.40 -4.00
CA ILE A 61 7.51 -14.16 -4.55
C ILE A 61 8.58 -13.06 -4.57
N GLU A 62 8.63 -12.32 -5.66
CA GLU A 62 9.47 -11.13 -5.81
C GLU A 62 8.57 -9.91 -6.00
N PHE A 63 8.70 -8.92 -5.12
CA PHE A 63 8.05 -7.62 -5.27
C PHE A 63 9.05 -6.60 -5.82
N HIS A 64 8.63 -5.81 -6.81
CA HIS A 64 9.46 -4.80 -7.47
C HIS A 64 9.00 -3.36 -7.15
N GLU A 65 9.89 -2.38 -7.37
CA GLU A 65 9.63 -0.94 -7.13
C GLU A 65 8.56 -0.34 -8.08
N HIS A 66 8.47 -0.83 -9.31
CA HIS A 66 7.31 -0.59 -10.17
C HIS A 66 6.25 -1.59 -9.73
N PRO A 67 5.17 -1.17 -9.04
CA PRO A 67 4.41 -1.97 -8.08
C PRO A 67 3.77 -3.21 -8.71
N ARG A 68 4.61 -4.20 -8.94
CA ARG A 68 4.34 -5.48 -9.57
C ARG A 68 5.08 -6.55 -8.80
N PHE A 69 4.55 -7.75 -8.87
CA PHE A 69 5.19 -8.92 -8.32
C PHE A 69 5.23 -10.06 -9.33
N LEU A 70 6.11 -11.01 -9.08
CA LEU A 70 6.15 -12.30 -9.75
C LEU A 70 6.15 -13.41 -8.71
N GLY A 71 5.13 -14.27 -8.76
CA GLY A 71 5.03 -15.47 -7.95
C GLY A 71 5.52 -16.69 -8.71
N LYS A 72 6.20 -17.58 -8.00
CA LYS A 72 6.75 -18.81 -8.56
C LYS A 72 6.25 -20.02 -7.80
N LYS A 73 5.78 -20.99 -8.57
CA LYS A 73 5.29 -22.28 -8.07
C LYS A 73 6.42 -23.10 -7.48
N GLY A 74 6.14 -23.73 -6.36
CA GLY A 74 6.93 -24.81 -5.82
C GLY A 74 6.58 -26.17 -6.42
N PRO A 75 7.32 -27.23 -6.02
CA PRO A 75 7.03 -28.59 -6.43
C PRO A 75 5.59 -29.01 -6.08
N GLY A 76 4.85 -29.51 -7.07
CA GLY A 76 3.49 -30.02 -6.87
C GLY A 76 2.40 -28.94 -6.75
N GLN A 77 2.74 -27.65 -6.85
CA GLN A 77 1.73 -26.59 -6.95
C GLN A 77 1.20 -26.51 -8.39
N ASN A 78 -0.12 -26.65 -8.53
CA ASN A 78 -0.81 -26.54 -9.82
C ASN A 78 -1.09 -25.08 -10.16
N PHE A 79 -2.20 -24.54 -9.67
CA PHE A 79 -2.59 -23.15 -9.83
C PHE A 79 -2.18 -22.35 -8.59
N ILE A 80 -1.73 -21.13 -8.78
CA ILE A 80 -1.42 -20.18 -7.70
C ILE A 80 -2.23 -18.90 -7.93
N LEU A 81 -2.81 -18.35 -6.86
CA LEU A 81 -3.58 -17.10 -6.93
C LEU A 81 -2.71 -15.90 -7.25
N TRP A 82 -1.46 -15.92 -6.78
CA TRP A 82 -0.50 -14.84 -7.01
C TRP A 82 0.57 -15.34 -7.97
N ASP A 83 0.30 -15.29 -9.28
CA ASP A 83 1.24 -15.68 -10.33
C ASP A 83 2.05 -14.48 -10.84
N ALA A 84 1.38 -13.40 -11.25
CA ALA A 84 1.97 -12.10 -11.55
C ALA A 84 0.88 -11.03 -11.52
N GLY A 85 1.19 -9.85 -11.02
CA GLY A 85 0.19 -8.79 -10.92
C GLY A 85 0.74 -7.51 -10.34
N GLY A 86 -0.13 -6.52 -10.20
CA GLY A 86 0.15 -5.29 -9.45
C GLY A 86 -0.07 -5.46 -7.94
N TYR A 87 0.57 -4.61 -7.14
CA TYR A 87 0.26 -4.49 -5.71
C TYR A 87 0.28 -3.04 -5.24
N ALA A 88 -0.44 -2.71 -4.18
CA ALA A 88 -0.36 -1.40 -3.54
C ALA A 88 -0.54 -1.52 -2.03
N VAL A 89 0.38 -0.98 -1.25
CA VAL A 89 0.16 -0.82 0.21
C VAL A 89 -0.84 0.32 0.39
N ILE A 90 -2.03 0.00 0.87
CA ILE A 90 -3.16 0.94 0.98
C ILE A 90 -3.38 1.43 2.41
N ASP A 91 -2.84 0.72 3.40
CA ASP A 91 -2.76 1.14 4.81
C ASP A 91 -1.52 0.48 5.46
N SER A 92 -1.24 0.83 6.71
CA SER A 92 -0.15 0.30 7.53
C SER A 92 -0.18 -1.22 7.73
N ASP A 93 -1.35 -1.85 7.60
CA ASP A 93 -1.58 -3.29 7.76
C ASP A 93 -2.34 -3.90 6.58
N ARG A 94 -2.51 -3.16 5.47
CA ARG A 94 -3.28 -3.62 4.30
C ARG A 94 -2.57 -3.42 2.98
N VAL A 95 -2.59 -4.46 2.16
CA VAL A 95 -2.10 -4.45 0.79
C VAL A 95 -3.22 -4.87 -0.17
N GLN A 96 -3.34 -4.17 -1.28
CA GLN A 96 -4.18 -4.52 -2.42
C GLN A 96 -3.33 -5.32 -3.40
N ILE A 97 -3.78 -6.52 -3.80
CA ILE A 97 -3.08 -7.39 -4.74
C ILE A 97 -3.99 -7.68 -5.93
N GLN A 98 -3.48 -7.52 -7.16
CA GLN A 98 -4.11 -8.06 -8.35
C GLN A 98 -3.76 -9.54 -8.45
N ILE A 99 -4.76 -10.42 -8.31
CA ILE A 99 -4.56 -11.87 -8.37
C ILE A 99 -4.71 -12.40 -9.80
N ALA A 100 -4.45 -13.68 -10.01
CA ALA A 100 -4.47 -14.37 -11.32
C ALA A 100 -5.80 -14.26 -12.11
N THR A 101 -6.89 -13.86 -11.44
CA THR A 101 -8.20 -13.60 -12.07
C THR A 101 -8.41 -12.13 -12.44
N ASP A 102 -7.36 -11.30 -12.35
CA ASP A 102 -7.39 -9.84 -12.47
C ASP A 102 -8.24 -9.10 -11.42
N GLU A 103 -8.73 -9.82 -10.41
CA GLU A 103 -9.40 -9.22 -9.26
C GLU A 103 -8.40 -8.47 -8.37
N GLN A 104 -8.80 -7.27 -7.93
CA GLN A 104 -8.08 -6.54 -6.89
C GLN A 104 -8.58 -7.01 -5.53
N VAL A 105 -7.80 -7.82 -4.83
CA VAL A 105 -8.15 -8.37 -3.50
C VAL A 105 -7.31 -7.74 -2.38
N PRO A 106 -7.95 -7.22 -1.30
CA PRO A 106 -7.22 -6.71 -0.14
C PRO A 106 -6.79 -7.88 0.77
N TYR A 107 -5.58 -7.76 1.32
CA TYR A 107 -5.01 -8.66 2.30
C TYR A 107 -4.55 -7.87 3.52
N GLU A 108 -4.72 -8.43 4.70
CA GLU A 108 -4.02 -7.95 5.88
C GLU A 108 -2.56 -8.43 5.80
N PHE A 109 -1.62 -7.59 6.23
CA PHE A 109 -0.22 -7.97 6.28
C PHE A 109 0.52 -7.36 7.45
N SER A 110 1.62 -7.99 7.83
CA SER A 110 2.59 -7.43 8.78
C SER A 110 4.00 -7.84 8.39
N LEU A 111 4.96 -6.95 8.66
CA LEU A 111 6.38 -7.20 8.49
C LEU A 111 7.08 -7.14 9.84
N SER A 112 7.68 -8.25 10.27
CA SER A 112 8.45 -8.34 11.51
C SER A 112 9.85 -8.88 11.21
N GLY A 113 10.83 -7.96 11.16
CA GLY A 113 12.17 -8.29 10.68
C GLY A 113 12.12 -8.78 9.23
N ASP A 114 12.59 -10.00 9.00
CA ASP A 114 12.61 -10.63 7.67
C ASP A 114 11.40 -11.53 7.40
N VAL A 115 10.36 -11.49 8.25
CA VAL A 115 9.16 -12.31 8.09
C VAL A 115 7.97 -11.44 7.72
N LEU A 116 7.45 -11.70 6.53
CA LEU A 116 6.24 -11.11 5.98
C LEU A 116 5.08 -12.09 6.18
N THR A 117 4.05 -11.65 6.89
CA THR A 117 2.84 -12.45 7.13
C THR A 117 1.68 -11.81 6.41
N PHE A 118 0.91 -12.62 5.68
CA PHE A 118 -0.35 -12.21 5.06
C PHE A 118 -1.51 -13.01 5.65
N THR A 119 -2.66 -12.37 5.72
CA THR A 119 -3.94 -12.99 6.06
C THR A 119 -4.96 -12.63 5.00
N ASP A 120 -5.57 -13.65 4.39
CA ASP A 120 -6.64 -13.45 3.42
C ASP A 120 -8.02 -13.27 4.08
N ARG A 121 -9.04 -12.98 3.26
CA ARG A 121 -10.41 -12.74 3.72
C ARG A 121 -11.05 -13.93 4.45
N ASP A 122 -10.55 -15.15 4.20
CA ASP A 122 -11.06 -16.38 4.81
C ASP A 122 -10.28 -16.72 6.10
N GLY A 123 -9.34 -15.86 6.49
CA GLY A 123 -8.50 -16.03 7.67
C GLY A 123 -7.32 -16.99 7.47
N CYS A 124 -6.98 -17.34 6.22
CA CYS A 124 -5.77 -18.11 5.98
C CYS A 124 -4.53 -17.24 6.19
N GLU A 125 -3.74 -17.59 7.20
CA GLU A 125 -2.45 -16.97 7.48
C GLU A 125 -1.33 -17.71 6.75
N PHE A 126 -0.51 -16.99 6.00
CA PHE A 126 0.64 -17.54 5.29
C PHE A 126 1.85 -16.61 5.37
N LYS A 127 3.04 -17.20 5.45
CA LYS A 127 4.27 -16.51 5.85
C LYS A 127 5.37 -16.69 4.84
N TYR A 128 6.11 -15.62 4.59
CA TYR A 128 7.33 -15.62 3.80
C TYR A 128 8.51 -15.07 4.59
N GLN A 129 9.69 -15.58 4.29
CA GLN A 129 10.97 -15.07 4.78
C GLN A 129 11.74 -14.39 3.65
N ARG A 130 12.33 -13.23 3.93
CA ARG A 130 13.23 -12.54 3.00
C ARG A 130 14.47 -13.40 2.72
N ILE A 131 14.86 -13.50 1.45
CA ILE A 131 16.02 -14.31 1.03
C ILE A 131 17.11 -13.53 0.31
N GLU A 132 16.81 -12.31 -0.15
CA GLU A 132 17.74 -11.37 -0.79
C GLU A 132 17.40 -9.92 -0.43
#